data_AF-A0A381FCR8-F1
#
_entry.id   AF-A0A381FCR8-F1
#
_cell.length_a   1.000
_cell.length_b   1.000
_cell.length_c   1.000
_cell.angle_alpha   90.00
_cell.angle_beta   90.00
_cell.angle_gamma   90.00
#
_symmetry.space_group_name_H-M   'P 1'
#
loop_
_entity.id
_entity.type
_entity.pdbx_description
1 polymer ?
#
loop_
_entity_poly.entity_id
_entity_poly.type
_entity_poly.pdbx_seq_one_letter_code
_entity_poly.pdbx_strand_id
1 'polypeptide(L)'
;MKITHDIKDDLLTRTKLIDNIEVVYKKKKKFNGALSAVKHDPFEVRILDEETKQNPEHQIDFEIAEQITIKFFDETIKTYQDEVD
;
A
#
# COMPACT_ATOMS: atom_id res chain seq x y z
N MET A 1 -11.90 -9.19 2.60
CA MET A 1 -11.75 -7.88 1.92
C MET A 1 -11.27 -8.14 0.51
N LYS A 2 -11.90 -7.50 -0.48
CA LYS A 2 -11.49 -7.66 -1.89
C LYS A 2 -10.12 -7.01 -2.12
N ILE A 3 -9.82 -5.94 -1.37
CA ILE A 3 -8.56 -5.19 -1.43
C ILE A 3 -7.32 -6.09 -1.34
N THR A 4 -7.29 -7.05 -0.40
CA THR A 4 -6.09 -7.85 -0.11
C THR A 4 -5.76 -8.84 -1.23
N HIS A 5 -6.77 -9.34 -1.94
CA HIS A 5 -6.55 -10.34 -3.00
C HIS A 5 -6.07 -9.67 -4.29
N ASP A 6 -6.68 -8.55 -4.66
CA ASP A 6 -6.37 -7.78 -5.87
C ASP A 6 -5.00 -7.10 -5.76
N ILE A 7 -4.71 -6.49 -4.62
CA ILE A 7 -3.45 -5.77 -4.42
C ILE A 7 -2.25 -6.71 -4.27
N LYS A 8 -2.49 -7.94 -3.78
CA LYS A 8 -1.43 -8.92 -3.54
C LYS A 8 -0.71 -9.32 -4.82
N ASP A 9 -1.43 -9.56 -5.91
CA ASP A 9 -0.81 -9.92 -7.18
C ASP A 9 0.07 -8.78 -7.70
N ASP A 10 -0.43 -7.54 -7.73
CA ASP A 10 0.33 -6.38 -8.16
C ASP A 10 1.57 -6.13 -7.26
N LEU A 11 1.44 -6.25 -5.94
CA LEU A 11 2.57 -6.03 -5.01
C LEU A 11 3.64 -7.12 -5.07
N LEU A 12 3.28 -8.35 -5.41
CA LEU A 12 4.22 -9.47 -5.53
C LEU A 12 4.86 -9.55 -6.93
N THR A 13 4.07 -9.34 -7.97
CA THR A 13 4.49 -9.50 -9.36
C THR A 13 5.21 -8.25 -9.87
N ARG A 14 4.80 -7.06 -9.40
CA ARG A 14 5.28 -5.76 -9.90
C ARG A 14 6.03 -4.94 -8.84
N THR A 15 6.52 -5.57 -7.78
CA THR A 15 7.27 -4.93 -6.67
C THR A 15 8.32 -3.92 -7.16
N LYS A 16 9.06 -4.27 -8.21
CA LYS A 16 10.16 -3.45 -8.77
C LYS A 16 9.71 -2.24 -9.59
N LEU A 17 8.44 -2.23 -10.02
CA LEU A 17 7.86 -1.16 -10.84
C LEU A 17 7.11 -0.15 -9.98
N ILE A 18 6.98 -0.41 -8.67
CA ILE A 18 6.26 0.46 -7.75
C ILE A 18 7.16 1.63 -7.40
N ASP A 19 6.68 2.82 -7.72
CA ASP A 19 7.30 4.09 -7.36
C ASP A 19 6.88 4.48 -5.94
N ASN A 20 5.57 4.52 -5.69
CA ASN A 20 5.02 4.97 -4.41
C ASN A 20 3.72 4.23 -4.09
N ILE A 21 3.44 4.03 -2.81
CA ILE A 21 2.21 3.47 -2.29
C ILE A 21 1.59 4.48 -1.30
N GLU A 22 0.35 4.84 -1.55
CA GLU A 22 -0.47 5.64 -0.66
C GLU A 22 -1.56 4.77 -0.04
N VAL A 23 -1.66 4.75 1.28
CA VAL A 23 -2.74 4.08 2.02
C VAL A 23 -3.57 5.09 2.79
N VAL A 24 -4.88 4.94 2.73
CA VAL A 24 -5.87 5.71 3.47
C VAL A 24 -6.58 4.77 4.44
N TYR A 25 -6.54 5.12 5.72
CA TYR A 25 -7.18 4.41 6.81
C TYR A 25 -8.47 5.10 7.26
N LYS A 26 -9.32 4.30 7.93
CA LYS A 26 -10.45 4.80 8.73
C LYS A 26 -9.98 5.95 9.64
N LYS A 27 -10.79 7.02 9.72
CA LYS A 27 -10.49 8.30 10.39
C LYS A 27 -9.55 9.25 9.63
N LYS A 28 -9.46 9.15 8.30
CA LYS A 28 -8.70 10.05 7.41
C LYS A 28 -7.18 10.08 7.68
N LYS A 29 -6.62 9.03 8.29
CA LYS A 29 -5.16 8.88 8.37
C LYS A 29 -4.66 8.43 7.01
N LYS A 30 -3.65 9.11 6.47
CA LYS A 30 -3.02 8.77 5.20
C LYS A 30 -1.54 8.55 5.45
N PHE A 31 -0.98 7.56 4.79
CA PHE A 31 0.46 7.31 4.76
C PHE A 31 0.85 7.13 3.31
N ASN A 32 1.98 7.73 2.92
CA ASN A 32 2.51 7.62 1.57
C ASN A 32 4.01 7.39 1.64
N GLY A 33 4.51 6.55 0.74
CA GLY A 33 5.90 6.17 0.78
C GLY A 33 6.30 5.15 -0.26
N ALA A 34 7.60 5.05 -0.46
CA ALA A 34 8.19 4.02 -1.30
C ALA A 34 7.98 2.64 -0.67
N LEU A 35 7.80 1.61 -1.50
CA LEU A 35 7.68 0.25 -1.02
C LEU A 35 8.99 -0.24 -0.38
N SER A 36 8.95 -0.59 0.91
CA SER A 36 10.08 -1.11 1.67
C SER A 36 10.24 -2.61 1.49
N ALA A 37 9.16 -3.35 1.78
CA ALA A 37 9.17 -4.80 1.79
C ALA A 37 7.76 -5.37 1.57
N VAL A 38 7.70 -6.51 0.91
CA VAL A 38 6.49 -7.34 0.76
C VAL A 38 6.82 -8.75 1.23
N LYS A 39 6.02 -9.28 2.14
CA LYS A 39 6.05 -10.70 2.53
C LYS A 39 4.80 -11.40 2.03
N HIS A 40 4.97 -12.66 1.67
CA HIS A 40 3.89 -13.48 1.13
C HIS A 40 3.06 -14.20 2.21
N ASP A 41 3.72 -14.67 3.27
CA ASP A 41 3.09 -15.46 4.34
C ASP A 41 3.76 -15.19 5.71
N PRO A 42 3.07 -14.53 6.65
CA PRO A 42 1.81 -13.81 6.46
C PRO A 42 1.97 -12.68 5.42
N PHE A 43 0.87 -12.32 4.74
CA PHE A 43 0.90 -11.23 3.76
C PHE A 43 1.09 -9.89 4.48
N GLU A 44 2.28 -9.32 4.35
CA GLU A 44 2.66 -8.06 5.01
C GLU A 44 3.28 -7.12 3.99
N VAL A 45 2.90 -5.85 4.02
CA VAL A 45 3.44 -4.81 3.14
C VAL A 45 3.92 -3.66 3.99
N ARG A 46 5.15 -3.23 3.76
CA ARG A 46 5.78 -2.12 4.49
C ARG A 46 6.18 -1.03 3.51
N ILE A 47 5.90 0.21 3.87
CA ILE A 47 6.26 1.41 3.10
C ILE A 47 7.15 2.31 3.95
N LEU A 48 8.09 3.00 3.32
CA LEU A 48 8.91 4.01 3.97
C LEU A 48 8.16 5.33 3.92
N ASP A 49 7.57 5.73 5.04
CA ASP A 49 6.81 6.98 5.11
C ASP A 49 7.71 8.19 4.87
N GLU A 50 7.44 8.94 3.80
CA GLU A 50 8.26 10.09 3.39
C GLU A 50 7.92 11.36 4.18
N GLU A 51 6.73 11.45 4.76
CA GLU A 51 6.30 12.62 5.55
C GLU A 51 6.98 12.67 6.93
N THR A 52 7.31 11.51 7.49
CA THR A 52 7.92 11.45 8.81
C THR A 52 9.45 11.49 8.69
N LYS A 53 10.06 12.62 9.10
CA LYS A 53 11.53 12.86 9.12
C LYS A 53 12.39 11.81 9.84
N GLN A 54 11.81 10.76 10.43
CA GLN A 54 12.48 9.72 11.18
C GLN A 54 12.44 8.32 10.53
N ASN A 55 12.05 8.18 9.27
CA ASN A 55 11.95 6.88 8.58
C ASN A 55 11.20 5.81 9.40
N PRO A 56 9.96 6.04 9.87
CA PRO A 56 9.16 4.96 10.37
C PRO A 56 8.71 4.12 9.18
N GLU A 57 9.30 2.94 9.02
CA GLU A 57 8.66 1.89 8.20
C GLU A 57 7.22 1.73 8.69
N HIS A 58 6.27 2.02 7.83
CA HIS A 58 4.86 1.89 8.10
C HIS A 58 4.36 0.57 7.53
N GLN A 59 3.84 -0.30 8.40
CA GLN A 59 3.23 -1.54 7.99
C GLN A 59 1.76 -1.30 7.61
N ILE A 60 1.39 -1.69 6.40
CA ILE A 60 0.03 -1.53 5.90
C ILE A 60 -0.89 -2.52 6.60
N ASP A 61 -1.78 -1.98 7.43
CA ASP A 61 -2.86 -2.74 8.06
C ASP A 61 -4.09 -2.85 7.14
N PHE A 62 -4.18 -3.93 6.38
CA PHE A 62 -5.27 -4.14 5.41
C PHE A 62 -6.66 -4.25 6.04
N GLU A 63 -6.78 -4.56 7.35
CA GLU A 63 -8.08 -4.70 8.03
C GLU A 63 -8.74 -3.34 8.29
N ILE A 64 -7.94 -2.28 8.42
CA ILE A 64 -8.43 -0.92 8.68
C ILE A 64 -8.19 0.04 7.51
N ALA A 65 -7.50 -0.41 6.45
CA ALA A 65 -7.31 0.34 5.22
C ALA A 65 -8.64 0.46 4.47
N GLU A 66 -9.04 1.69 4.14
CA GLU A 66 -10.22 1.95 3.30
C GLU A 66 -9.84 1.99 1.83
N GLN A 67 -8.67 2.53 1.53
CA GLN A 67 -8.17 2.70 0.17
C GLN A 67 -6.66 2.54 0.12
N ILE A 68 -6.15 1.91 -0.93
CA ILE A 68 -4.72 1.80 -1.21
C ILE A 68 -4.50 2.16 -2.68
N THR A 69 -3.61 3.10 -2.94
CA THR A 69 -3.23 3.54 -4.27
C THR A 69 -1.77 3.18 -4.51
N ILE A 70 -1.48 2.47 -5.59
CA ILE A 70 -0.14 2.15 -6.05
C ILE A 70 0.16 3.01 -7.27
N LYS A 71 1.24 3.78 -7.21
CA LYS A 71 1.82 4.49 -8.34
C LYS A 71 3.02 3.70 -8.85
N PHE A 72 3.03 3.44 -10.15
CA PHE A 72 4.13 2.76 -10.82
C PHE A 72 5.02 3.78 -11.55
N PHE A 73 6.30 3.44 -11.77
CA PHE A 73 7.24 4.27 -12.53
C PHE A 73 6.81 4.54 -13.98
N ASP A 74 5.95 3.67 -14.53
CA ASP A 74 5.36 3.79 -15.87
C ASP A 74 4.16 4.76 -15.89
N GLU A 75 4.05 5.66 -14.91
CA GLU A 75 2.93 6.60 -14.71
C GLU A 75 1.55 5.93 -14.48
N THR A 76 1.49 4.60 -14.47
CA THR A 76 0.29 3.85 -14.16
C THR A 76 -0.09 4.05 -12.69
N ILE A 77 -1.38 4.34 -12.44
CA ILE A 77 -1.93 4.48 -11.09
C ILE A 77 -3.03 3.45 -10.92
N LYS A 78 -2.91 2.60 -9.90
CA LYS A 78 -3.95 1.64 -9.51
C LYS A 78 -4.47 1.96 -8.13
N THR A 79 -5.78 2.17 -8.01
CA THR A 79 -6.43 2.40 -6.73
C THR A 79 -7.34 1.22 -6.42
N TYR A 80 -7.14 0.66 -5.22
CA TYR A 80 -7.96 -0.38 -4.63
C TYR A 80 -8.73 0.26 -3.48
N GLN A 81 -10.04 0.11 -3.47
CA GLN A 81 -10.90 0.59 -2.39
C GLN A 81 -11.80 -0.57 -1.99
N ASP A 82 -11.97 -0.81 -0.69
CA ASP A 82 -12.98 -1.76 -0.23
C ASP A 82 -14.34 -1.05 -0.31
N GLU A 83 -15.34 -1.70 -0.91
CA GLU A 83 -16.72 -1.20 -0.90
C GLU A 83 -17.20 -1.24 0.55
N VAL A 84 -17.28 -0.06 1.18
CA VAL A 84 -17.88 0.09 2.50
C VAL A 84 -19.39 0.00 2.30
N ASP A 85 -19.96 -1.18 2.55
CA ASP A 85 -21.41 -1.38 2.66
C ASP A 85 -21.96 -0.67 3.90
#